data_AF-A0A0F2L4Q3-F1
#
_entry.id   AF-A0A0F2L4Q3-F1
#
_cell.length_a   1.000
_cell.length_b   1.000
_cell.length_c   1.000
_cell.angle_alpha   90.00
_cell.angle_beta   90.00
_cell.angle_gamma   90.00
#
_symmetry.space_group_name_H-M   'P 1'
#
loop_
_entity.id
_entity.type
_entity.pdbx_description
1 polymer ?
#
loop_
_entity_poly.entity_id
_entity_poly.type
_entity_poly.pdbx_seq_one_letter_code
_entity_poly.pdbx_strand_id
1 'polypeptide(L)'
;RIYKLPYRVRIYINNQVLIPASLVRTLNIANLRYATITFAHNGATITIEGIKLLRTRHTDSRQFTIPREVREAYGIEPRDEIEIIDIKPHNP
;
A
#
# COMPACT_ATOMS: atom_id res chain seq x y z
N ARG A 1 -9.85 -13.60 -1.86
CA ARG A 1 -10.26 -12.46 -1.00
C ARG A 1 -9.21 -12.29 0.09
N ILE A 2 -8.60 -11.11 0.23
CA ILE A 2 -7.45 -10.88 1.13
C ILE A 2 -7.94 -10.17 2.39
N TYR A 3 -7.71 -10.74 3.57
CA TYR A 3 -8.23 -10.25 4.85
C TYR A 3 -7.18 -10.09 5.94
N LYS A 4 -5.92 -10.47 5.67
CA LYS A 4 -4.81 -10.39 6.63
C LYS A 4 -3.54 -9.89 5.96
N LEU A 5 -2.64 -9.37 6.78
CA LEU A 5 -1.25 -9.12 6.45
C LEU A 5 -0.40 -10.35 6.90
N PRO A 6 0.75 -10.63 6.26
CA PRO A 6 1.18 -10.01 5.02
C PRO A 6 0.38 -10.49 3.81
N TYR A 7 0.40 -9.73 2.72
CA TYR A 7 -0.16 -10.18 1.44
C TYR A 7 0.64 -9.65 0.25
N ARG A 8 0.65 -10.41 -0.83
CA ARG A 8 1.31 -10.02 -2.08
C ARG A 8 0.36 -9.32 -3.03
N VAL A 9 0.89 -8.32 -3.71
CA VAL A 9 0.14 -7.50 -4.66
C VAL A 9 1.05 -6.97 -5.74
N ARG A 10 0.52 -6.94 -6.97
CA ARG A 10 1.21 -6.39 -8.12
C ARG A 10 1.04 -4.87 -8.18
N ILE A 11 2.13 -4.16 -8.41
CA ILE A 11 2.13 -2.71 -8.64
C ILE A 11 1.50 -2.44 -10.01
N TYR A 12 0.58 -1.47 -10.06
CA TYR A 12 -0.05 -1.04 -11.30
C TYR A 12 0.89 -0.20 -12.16
N ILE A 13 0.56 -0.08 -13.45
CA ILE A 13 1.37 0.66 -14.42
C ILE A 13 1.61 2.13 -14.03
N ASN A 14 0.72 2.70 -13.22
CA ASN A 14 0.80 4.05 -12.70
C ASN A 14 1.49 4.13 -11.32
N ASN A 15 2.25 3.11 -10.94
CA ASN A 15 2.95 2.99 -9.65
C ASN A 15 2.03 2.94 -8.42
N GLN A 16 0.75 2.64 -8.61
CA GLN A 16 -0.19 2.48 -7.52
C GLN A 16 -0.28 1.05 -7.05
N VAL A 17 -0.60 0.90 -5.77
CA VAL A 17 -0.84 -0.38 -5.12
C VAL A 17 -2.25 -0.37 -4.56
N LEU A 18 -2.99 -1.46 -4.80
CA LEU A 18 -4.34 -1.66 -4.28
C LEU A 18 -4.31 -2.31 -2.90
N ILE A 19 -5.05 -1.71 -1.96
CA ILE A 19 -5.44 -2.32 -0.69
C ILE A 19 -6.87 -2.84 -0.86
N PRO A 20 -7.09 -4.17 -0.82
CA PRO A 20 -8.41 -4.75 -1.01
C PRO A 20 -9.42 -4.27 0.03
N ALA A 21 -10.67 -3.99 -0.39
CA ALA A 21 -11.75 -3.55 0.48
C ALA A 21 -11.97 -4.45 1.72
N SER A 22 -11.78 -5.77 1.58
CA SER A 22 -11.87 -6.69 2.71
C SER A 22 -10.80 -6.41 3.76
N LEU A 23 -9.56 -6.13 3.35
CA LEU A 23 -8.48 -5.79 4.26
C LEU A 23 -8.67 -4.40 4.87
N VAL A 24 -9.13 -3.43 4.08
CA VAL A 24 -9.48 -2.08 4.59
C VAL A 24 -10.49 -2.15 5.74
N ARG A 25 -11.53 -2.99 5.59
CA ARG A 25 -12.53 -3.20 6.64
C ARG A 25 -11.96 -3.94 7.84
N THR A 26 -11.19 -5.01 7.63
CA THR A 26 -10.58 -5.78 8.73
C THR A 26 -9.64 -4.91 9.57
N LEU A 27 -8.86 -4.04 8.94
CA LEU A 27 -7.93 -3.14 9.63
C LEU A 27 -8.61 -1.88 10.17
N ASN A 28 -9.92 -1.70 9.94
CA ASN A 28 -10.68 -0.51 10.32
C ASN A 28 -10.07 0.81 9.79
N ILE A 29 -9.48 0.79 8.59
CA ILE A 29 -8.79 1.95 7.99
C ILE A 29 -9.63 2.69 6.94
N ALA A 30 -10.93 2.41 6.87
CA ALA A 30 -11.81 2.96 5.83
C ALA A 30 -11.86 4.50 5.84
N ASN A 31 -11.73 5.14 7.01
CA ASN A 31 -11.79 6.59 7.15
C ASN A 31 -10.42 7.26 7.21
N LEU A 32 -9.33 6.51 7.08
CA LEU A 32 -7.98 7.07 7.08
C LEU A 32 -7.70 7.79 5.76
N ARG A 33 -7.14 8.99 5.88
CA ARG A 33 -6.64 9.78 4.75
C ARG A 33 -5.16 9.50 4.47
N TYR A 34 -4.40 9.20 5.53
CA TYR A 34 -2.97 8.93 5.48
C TYR A 34 -2.64 7.68 6.30
N ALA A 35 -1.60 6.96 5.88
CA ALA A 35 -1.12 5.77 6.56
C ALA A 35 0.40 5.68 6.53
N THR A 36 0.98 4.92 7.44
CA THR A 36 2.33 4.39 7.32
C THR A 36 2.23 2.97 6.78
N ILE A 37 2.93 2.67 5.69
CA ILE A 37 2.90 1.37 5.01
C ILE A 37 4.30 0.77 5.01
N THR A 38 4.42 -0.47 5.45
CA THR A 38 5.65 -1.25 5.36
C THR A 38 5.46 -2.41 4.39
N PHE A 39 6.39 -2.57 3.45
CA PHE A 39 6.36 -3.66 2.46
C PHE A 39 7.76 -4.19 2.17
N ALA A 40 7.84 -5.43 1.69
CA ALA A 40 9.06 -6.05 1.21
C ALA A 40 9.12 -6.10 -0.31
N HIS A 41 10.31 -5.87 -0.86
CA HIS A 41 10.65 -5.99 -2.27
C HIS A 41 12.14 -6.30 -2.40
N ASN A 42 12.52 -7.27 -3.25
CA ASN A 42 13.91 -7.65 -3.52
C ASN A 42 14.80 -7.84 -2.28
N GLY A 43 14.25 -8.40 -1.19
CA GLY A 43 14.97 -8.63 0.06
C GLY A 43 15.12 -7.42 0.98
N ALA A 44 14.67 -6.24 0.55
CA ALA A 44 14.59 -5.04 1.38
C ALA A 44 13.22 -4.91 2.05
N THR A 45 13.19 -4.33 3.26
CA THR A 45 11.97 -3.91 3.95
C THR A 45 11.90 -2.39 3.92
N ILE A 46 10.85 -1.85 3.29
CA ILE A 46 10.67 -0.43 3.03
C ILE A 46 9.47 0.07 3.83
N THR A 47 9.63 1.18 4.54
CA THR A 47 8.54 1.88 5.24
C THR A 47 8.33 3.26 4.64
N ILE A 48 7.08 3.58 4.26
CA ILE A 48 6.68 4.89 3.76
C ILE A 48 5.69 5.48 4.76
N GLU A 49 6.04 6.62 5.34
CA GLU A 49 5.21 7.33 6.31
C GLU A 49 4.31 8.36 5.61
N GLY A 50 3.14 8.64 6.21
CA GLY A 50 2.27 9.73 5.76
C GLY A 50 1.75 9.60 4.33
N ILE A 51 1.64 8.38 3.79
CA ILE A 51 1.20 8.20 2.42
C ILE A 51 -0.31 8.38 2.29
N LYS A 52 -0.73 9.14 1.28
CA LYS A 52 -2.15 9.40 1.02
C LYS A 52 -2.86 8.14 0.52
N LEU A 53 -3.94 7.78 1.20
CA LEU A 53 -4.85 6.73 0.76
C LEU A 53 -5.92 7.32 -0.17
N LEU A 54 -5.88 6.92 -1.44
CA LEU A 54 -6.84 7.29 -2.46
C LEU A 54 -8.11 6.44 -2.33
N ARG A 55 -9.27 7.08 -2.30
CA ARG A 55 -10.58 6.43 -2.24
C ARG A 55 -11.07 6.08 -3.65
N THR A 56 -11.57 4.86 -3.81
CA THR A 56 -12.28 4.41 -5.00
C THR A 56 -13.78 4.71 -4.89
N ARG A 57 -14.45 5.03 -6.02
CA ARG A 57 -15.84 5.56 -6.03
C ARG A 57 -16.92 4.62 -5.47
N HIS A 58 -16.80 3.30 -5.72
CA HIS A 58 -17.87 2.32 -5.44
C HIS A 58 -17.44 1.20 -4.49
N THR A 59 -16.31 1.36 -3.78
CA THR A 59 -15.78 0.31 -2.90
C THR A 59 -14.91 0.91 -1.80
N ASP A 60 -14.83 0.22 -0.66
CA ASP A 60 -13.95 0.58 0.46
C ASP A 60 -12.47 0.38 0.14
N SER A 61 -12.13 -0.19 -1.02
CA SER A 61 -10.73 -0.32 -1.41
C SER A 61 -10.00 1.03 -1.33
N ARG A 62 -8.72 0.95 -1.04
CA ARG A 62 -7.82 2.10 -1.03
C ARG A 62 -6.68 1.84 -2.01
N GLN A 63 -6.10 2.92 -2.52
CA GLN A 63 -4.87 2.85 -3.30
C GLN A 63 -3.85 3.82 -2.72
N PHE A 64 -2.58 3.54 -2.91
CA PHE A 64 -1.51 4.49 -2.64
C PHE A 64 -0.49 4.44 -3.77
N THR A 65 0.23 5.54 -3.99
CA THR A 65 1.25 5.64 -5.03
C THR A 65 2.63 5.54 -4.39
N ILE A 66 3.47 4.59 -4.82
CA ILE A 66 4.84 4.50 -4.31
C ILE A 66 5.62 5.76 -4.78
N PRO A 67 6.17 6.58 -3.87
CA PRO A 67 6.88 7.80 -4.20
C PRO A 67 8.07 7.53 -5.14
N ARG A 68 8.41 8.52 -5.96
CA ARG A 68 9.44 8.36 -7.00
C ARG A 68 10.80 8.04 -6.38
N GLU A 69 11.16 8.77 -5.34
CA GLU A 69 12.40 8.63 -4.59
C GLU A 69 12.54 7.24 -3.98
N VAL A 70 11.44 6.65 -3.49
CA VAL A 70 11.44 5.27 -2.97
C VAL A 70 11.60 4.27 -4.11
N ARG A 71 10.90 4.47 -5.24
CA ARG A 71 11.03 3.56 -6.38
C ARG A 71 12.45 3.54 -6.95
N GLU A 72 13.04 4.72 -7.13
CA GLU A 72 14.40 4.84 -7.67
C GLU A 72 15.44 4.27 -6.70
N ALA A 73 15.30 4.50 -5.39
CA ALA A 73 16.24 4.00 -4.39
C ALA A 73 16.25 2.46 -4.27
N TYR A 74 15.10 1.81 -4.47
CA TYR A 74 14.94 0.36 -4.28
C TYR A 74 14.72 -0.42 -5.59
N GLY A 75 14.81 0.24 -6.75
CA GLY A 75 14.62 -0.38 -8.06
C GLY A 75 13.23 -0.98 -8.25
N ILE A 76 12.19 -0.30 -7.75
CA ILE A 76 10.80 -0.76 -7.85
C ILE A 76 10.19 -0.31 -9.18
N GLU A 77 9.78 -1.27 -9.99
CA GLU A 77 9.20 -1.01 -11.31
C GLU A 77 7.68 -1.26 -11.34
N PRO A 78 6.94 -0.61 -12.26
CA PRO A 78 5.56 -0.98 -12.51
C PRO A 78 5.48 -2.45 -12.91
N ARG A 79 4.43 -3.13 -12.45
CA ARG A 79 4.19 -4.57 -12.63
C ARG A 79 5.04 -5.50 -11.75
N ASP A 80 5.92 -4.98 -10.90
CA ASP A 80 6.56 -5.78 -9.86
C ASP A 80 5.53 -6.31 -8.85
N GLU A 81 5.91 -7.37 -8.15
CA GLU A 81 5.17 -7.88 -6.99
C GLU A 81 5.87 -7.42 -5.71
N ILE A 82 5.08 -6.90 -4.77
CA ILE A 82 5.54 -6.54 -3.43
C ILE A 82 4.73 -7.30 -2.39
N GLU A 83 5.29 -7.49 -1.20
CA GLU A 83 4.59 -8.05 -0.05
C GLU A 83 4.31 -6.96 0.97
N ILE A 84 3.04 -6.59 1.14
CA ILE A 84 2.64 -5.64 2.18
C ILE A 84 2.70 -6.35 3.53
N ILE A 85 3.50 -5.82 4.44
CA ILE A 85 3.75 -6.38 5.76
C ILE A 85 2.88 -5.70 6.81
N ASP A 86 2.78 -4.38 6.77
CA ASP A 86 2.09 -3.58 7.79
C ASP A 86 1.40 -2.34 7.18
N ILE A 87 0.27 -1.96 7.77
CA ILE A 87 -0.48 -0.74 7.43
C ILE A 87 -1.00 -0.14 8.73
N LYS A 88 -0.51 1.04 9.10
CA LYS A 88 -0.88 1.74 10.33
C LYS A 88 -1.44 3.13 10.05
N PRO A 89 -2.32 3.66 10.93
CA PRO A 89 -2.67 5.07 10.89
C PRO A 89 -1.42 5.94 11.00
N HIS A 90 -1.35 6.99 10.19
CA HIS A 90 -0.36 8.04 10.35
C HIS A 90 -1.05 9.25 10.96
N ASN A 91 -0.72 9.54 12.22
CA ASN A 91 -1.15 10.75 12.89
C ASN A 91 0.02 11.75 12.79
N PRO A 92 -0.18 12.92 12.16
CA PRO A 92 0.85 13.96 12.10
C PRO A 92 1.11 14.59 13.48
#